data_AF-A0A840L932-F1
#
_entry.id   AF-A0A840L932-F1
#
_cell.length_a   1.000
_cell.length_b   1.000
_cell.length_c   1.000
_cell.angle_alpha   90.00
_cell.angle_beta   90.00
_cell.angle_gamma   90.00
#
_symmetry.space_group_name_H-M   'P 1'
#
loop_
_entity.id
_entity.type
_entity.pdbx_description
1 polymer ?
#
loop_
_entity_poly.entity_id
_entity_poly.type
_entity_poly.pdbx_seq_one_letter_code
_entity_poly.pdbx_strand_id
1 'polypeptide(L)' 'MAVERGELSLNGQTRPLTLTIRQLKYMPHPMLKREFCGADASGSFQRDEFGLSAGKDWGFKMEVKLRIQVEAVARE' A
#
# COMPACT_ATOMS: atom_id res chain seq x y z
N MET A 1 9.77 12.38 2.51
CA MET A 1 8.64 11.45 2.30
C MET A 1 8.31 11.48 0.81
N ALA A 2 8.26 10.32 0.15
CA ALA A 2 7.85 10.23 -1.25
C ALA A 2 6.36 9.93 -1.35
N VAL A 3 5.74 10.28 -2.48
CA VAL A 3 4.31 10.07 -2.73
C VAL A 3 4.17 9.32 -4.04
N GLU A 4 3.61 8.12 -3.97
CA GLU A 4 3.34 7.28 -5.14
C GLU A 4 1.87 7.32 -5.48
N ARG A 5 1.56 7.52 -6.76
CA ARG A 5 0.20 7.53 -7.28
C ARG A 5 0.03 6.33 -8.21
N GLY A 6 -1.02 5.55 -7.98
CA GLY A 6 -1.35 4.41 -8.81
C GLY A 6 -2.83 4.11 -8.76
N GLU A 7 -3.18 2.89 -9.12
CA GLU A 7 -4.55 2.39 -9.08
C GLU A 7 -4.64 1.18 -8.17
N LEU A 8 -5.71 1.11 -7.39
CA LEU A 8 -6.10 -0.07 -6.64
C LEU A 8 -7.26 -0.72 -7.37
N SER A 9 -7.11 -2.02 -7.69
CA SER A 9 -8.21 -2.85 -8.16
C SER A 9 -8.67 -3.76 -7.01
N LEU A 10 -9.92 -3.59 -6.59
CA LEU A 10 -10.51 -4.34 -5.48
C LEU A 10 -11.99 -4.58 -5.78
N ASN A 11 -12.44 -5.83 -5.59
CA ASN A 11 -13.85 -6.21 -5.77
C ASN A 11 -14.43 -5.77 -7.14
N GLY A 12 -13.66 -6.00 -8.22
CA GLY A 12 -14.06 -5.67 -9.59
C GLY A 12 -14.06 -4.16 -9.93
N GLN A 13 -13.67 -3.29 -9.00
CA GLN A 13 -13.57 -1.85 -9.22
C GLN A 13 -12.11 -1.40 -9.17
N THR A 14 -11.73 -0.53 -10.10
CA THR A 14 -10.41 0.10 -10.16
C THR A 14 -10.52 1.59 -9.89
N ARG A 15 -9.77 2.09 -8.90
CA ARG A 15 -9.78 3.50 -8.49
C ARG A 15 -8.36 4.00 -8.22
N PRO A 16 -8.10 5.31 -8.40
CA PRO A 16 -6.83 5.90 -7.99
C PRO A 16 -6.56 5.70 -6.49
N LEU A 17 -5.31 5.40 -6.15
CA LEU A 17 -4.81 5.31 -4.78
C LEU A 17 -3.48 6.05 -4.67
N THR A 18 -3.30 6.80 -3.59
CA THR A 18 -2.04 7.46 -3.27
C THR A 18 -1.43 6.82 -2.02
N LEU A 19 -0.16 6.44 -2.10
CA LEU A 19 0.64 5.95 -0.97
C LEU A 19 1.73 6.97 -0.63
N THR A 20 1.91 7.21 0.66
CA THR A 20 3.04 7.97 1.21
C THR A 20 4.11 7.00 1.69
N ILE A 21 5.32 7.09 1.14
CA ILE A 21 6.49 6.36 1.59
C ILE A 21 7.17 7.15 2.72
N ARG A 22 7.17 6.56 3.91
CA ARG A 22 7.75 7.13 5.14
C ARG A 22 9.22 6.80 5.30
N GLN A 23 9.59 5.58 4.96
CA GLN A 23 10.95 5.09 5.03
C GLN A 23 11.29 4.30 3.77
N LEU A 24 12.51 4.49 3.29
CA LEU A 24 13.09 3.77 2.16
C LEU A 24 14.56 3.52 2.48
N LYS A 25 15.04 2.29 2.33
CA LYS A 25 16.44 1.93 2.60
C LYS A 25 16.92 0.88 1.61
N TYR A 26 18.02 1.19 0.94
CA TYR A 26 18.76 0.24 0.13
C TYR A 26 19.98 -0.27 0.91
N MET A 27 20.24 -1.56 0.86
CA MET A 27 21.44 -2.18 1.45
C MET A 27 21.70 -3.56 0.82
N PRO A 28 22.93 -4.10 0.86
CA PRO A 28 23.16 -5.49 0.47
C PRO A 28 22.39 -6.45 1.38
N HIS A 29 21.68 -7.41 0.79
CA HIS A 29 20.98 -8.44 1.57
C HIS A 29 22.00 -9.28 2.36
N PRO A 30 21.81 -9.50 3.68
CA PRO A 30 22.83 -10.12 4.53
C PRO A 30 23.29 -11.49 4.04
N MET A 31 22.35 -12.29 3.51
CA MET A 31 22.59 -13.66 3.05
C MET A 31 22.79 -13.76 1.54
N LEU A 32 22.00 -13.02 0.76
CA LEU A 32 21.94 -13.19 -0.70
C LEU A 32 22.98 -12.35 -1.43
N LYS A 33 23.64 -11.41 -0.73
CA LYS A 33 24.69 -10.53 -1.27
C LYS A 33 24.28 -9.74 -2.53
N ARG A 34 22.97 -9.60 -2.75
CA ARG A 34 22.34 -8.80 -3.82
C ARG A 34 21.80 -7.50 -3.24
N GLU A 35 21.56 -6.51 -4.09
CA GLU A 35 20.89 -5.28 -3.70
C GLU A 35 19.50 -5.60 -3.13
N PHE A 36 19.17 -4.95 -2.01
CA PHE A 36 17.90 -5.12 -1.31
C PHE A 36 17.34 -3.76 -0.92
N CYS A 37 16.03 -3.60 -1.07
CA CYS A 37 15.31 -2.38 -0.73
C CYS A 37 14.19 -2.70 0.27
N GLY A 38 14.18 -1.99 1.40
CA GLY A 38 13.10 -1.97 2.36
C GLY A 38 12.30 -0.66 2.29
N ALA A 39 10.98 -0.73 2.38
CA ALA A 39 10.12 0.44 2.46
C ALA A 39 8.97 0.30 3.47
N ASP A 40 8.57 1.42 4.08
CA ASP A 40 7.33 1.55 4.86
C ASP A 40 6.44 2.59 4.17
N ALA A 41 5.26 2.16 3.74
CA ALA A 41 4.29 2.97 3.03
C ALA A 41 2.93 2.98 3.74
N SER A 42 2.19 4.08 3.60
CA SER A 42 0.85 4.22 4.17
C SER A 42 -0.08 4.97 3.24
N GLY A 43 -1.37 4.66 3.30
CA GLY A 43 -2.42 5.35 2.55
C GLY A 43 -3.79 5.07 3.17
N SER A 44 -4.84 5.61 2.59
CA SER A 44 -6.20 5.24 2.93
C SER A 44 -7.11 5.31 1.71
N PHE A 45 -8.22 4.59 1.77
CA PHE A 45 -9.27 4.61 0.75
C PHE A 45 -10.64 4.35 1.40
N GLN A 46 -11.71 4.67 0.70
CA GLN A 46 -13.09 4.40 1.14
C GLN A 46 -13.55 3.05 0.56
N ARG A 47 -13.79 2.05 1.39
CA ARG A 47 -14.10 0.68 0.91
C ARG A 47 -15.43 0.57 0.15
N ASP A 48 -16.36 1.48 0.41
CA ASP A 48 -17.64 1.56 -0.30
C ASP A 48 -17.50 2.07 -1.74
N GLU A 49 -16.45 2.83 -2.08
CA GLU A 49 -16.09 3.15 -3.47
C GLU A 49 -15.66 1.93 -4.29
N PHE A 50 -15.39 0.81 -3.60
CA PHE A 50 -15.13 -0.51 -4.17
C PHE A 50 -16.31 -1.48 -3.97
N GLY A 51 -17.49 -0.97 -3.60
CA GLY A 51 -18.71 -1.77 -3.45
C GLY A 51 -18.77 -2.57 -2.15
N LEU A 52 -17.85 -2.35 -1.22
CA LEU A 52 -17.84 -2.98 0.10
C LEU A 52 -18.53 -2.05 1.10
N SER A 53 -19.86 -1.89 1.02
CA SER A 53 -20.62 -0.90 1.82
C SER A 53 -21.23 -1.45 3.12
N ALA A 54 -21.00 -2.72 3.47
CA ALA A 54 -21.61 -3.35 4.65
C ALA A 54 -21.39 -2.51 5.93
N GLY A 55 -22.47 -2.24 6.68
CA GLY A 55 -22.42 -1.44 7.91
C GLY A 55 -22.45 0.08 7.72
N LYS A 56 -22.44 0.61 6.47
CA LYS A 56 -22.49 2.05 6.21
C LYS A 56 -23.74 2.72 6.80
N ASP A 57 -24.91 2.11 6.58
CA ASP A 57 -26.19 2.59 7.13
C ASP A 57 -26.28 2.44 8.66
N TRP A 58 -25.36 1.68 9.25
CA TRP A 58 -25.23 1.48 10.69
C TRP A 58 -24.12 2.34 11.31
N GLY A 59 -23.59 3.32 10.57
CA GLY A 59 -22.60 4.28 11.06
C GLY A 59 -21.15 3.80 11.07
N PHE A 60 -20.83 2.68 10.41
CA PHE A 60 -19.44 2.23 10.30
C PHE A 60 -18.63 3.24 9.48
N LYS A 61 -17.36 3.44 9.86
CA LYS A 61 -16.43 4.21 9.02
C LYS A 61 -16.04 3.37 7.80
N MET A 62 -16.13 3.96 6.62
CA MET A 62 -15.73 3.31 5.37
C MET A 62 -14.23 3.48 5.07
N GLU A 63 -13.56 4.38 5.77
CA GLU A 63 -12.11 4.54 5.63
C GLU A 63 -11.38 3.26 6.06
N VAL A 64 -10.58 2.74 5.14
CA VAL A 64 -9.58 1.70 5.40
C VAL A 64 -8.21 2.34 5.33
N LYS A 65 -7.41 2.13 6.38
CA LYS A 65 -6.01 2.58 6.44
C LYS A 65 -5.09 1.45 6.02
N LEU A 66 -4.22 1.74 5.05
CA LEU A 66 -3.15 0.86 4.59
C LEU A 66 -1.85 1.16 5.34
N ARG A 67 -1.20 0.09 5.81
CA ARG A 67 0.15 0.09 6.39
C ARG A 67 0.89 -1.05 5.71
N ILE A 68 1.86 -0.70 4.87
CA ILE A 68 2.48 -1.63 3.92
C ILE A 68 3.98 -1.65 4.22
N GLN A 69 4.48 -2.81 4.60
CA GLN A 69 5.91 -3.08 4.71
C GLN A 69 6.35 -3.83 3.45
N VAL A 70 7.43 -3.37 2.86
CA VAL A 70 7.99 -3.93 1.63
C VAL A 70 9.44 -4.31 1.86
N GLU A 71 9.78 -5.50 1.39
CA GLU A 71 11.16 -5.96 1.24
C GLU A 71 11.31 -6.53 -0.17
N ALA A 72 12.30 -6.04 -0.92
CA ALA A 72 12.55 -6.46 -2.30
C ALA A 72 14.03 -6.77 -2.50
N VAL A 73 14.33 -7.95 -3.05
CA VAL A 73 15.68 -8.34 -3.48
C VAL A 73 15.78 -8.13 -4.99
N ALA A 74 16.82 -7.43 -5.45
CA ALA A 74 17.09 -7.22 -6.87
C ALA A 74 17.22 -8.56 -7.59
N ARG A 75 16.59 -8.74 -8.76
CA ARG A 75 16.56 -9.99 -9.55
C ARG A 75 17.99 -10.52 -9.87
N GLU A 76 18.10 -11.82 -10.11
CA GLU A 76 19.34 -12.45 -10.62
C GLU A 76 19.64 -11.99 -12.05
#